data_AF-A0A239L4S2-F1
#
_entry.id   AF-A0A239L4S2-F1
#
_cell.length_a   1.000
_cell.length_b   1.000
_cell.length_c   1.000
_cell.angle_alpha   90.00
_cell.angle_beta   90.00
_cell.angle_gamma   90.00
#
_symmetry.space_group_name_H-M   'P 1'
#
loop_
_entity.id
_entity.type
_entity.pdbx_description
1 polymer ?
#
loop_
_entity_poly.entity_id
_entity_poly.type
_entity_poly.pdbx_seq_one_letter_code
_entity_poly.pdbx_strand_id
1 'polypeptide(L)'
;MKRAFFYLPCILLIVVALSQILITQRQGFLTPAKGGGFGMFSTVDKLNNRVISVYGLFGEKKVKIRIDPSDPSFQKNFDKKWQRARAYPSDEHLLALGKALGNLKLSQTPTHLFIEVKKCHFDSEKAVVDYQQVNSLSVPFRKSK
;
A
#
# COMPACT_ATOMS: atom_id res chain seq x y z
N MET A 1 42.16 -28.33 37.30
CA MET A 1 41.59 -28.15 35.94
C MET A 1 40.06 -28.30 35.83
N LYS A 2 39.29 -28.60 36.89
CA LYS A 2 37.82 -28.73 36.79
C LYS A 2 37.02 -27.41 36.82
N ARG A 3 37.61 -26.33 37.35
CA ARG A 3 36.95 -25.00 37.46
C ARG A 3 36.90 -24.24 36.12
N ALA A 4 37.85 -24.47 35.22
CA ALA A 4 37.89 -23.80 33.92
C ALA A 4 36.70 -24.20 33.01
N PHE A 5 36.27 -25.46 33.07
CA PHE A 5 35.08 -25.95 32.35
C PHE A 5 33.77 -25.36 32.88
N PHE A 6 33.72 -24.95 34.15
CA PHE A 6 32.52 -24.36 34.75
C PHE A 6 32.22 -22.97 34.19
N TYR A 7 33.26 -22.19 33.90
CA TYR A 7 33.12 -20.84 33.32
C TYR A 7 33.10 -20.82 31.80
N LEU A 8 33.37 -21.95 31.15
CA LEU A 8 33.34 -22.10 29.70
C LEU A 8 32.04 -21.55 29.05
N PRO A 9 30.82 -21.86 29.54
CA PRO A 9 29.60 -21.31 28.94
C PRO A 9 29.51 -19.78 29.10
N CYS A 10 29.92 -19.22 30.24
CA CYS A 10 29.92 -17.77 30.45
C CYS A 10 30.92 -17.07 29.53
N ILE A 11 32.12 -17.63 29.37
CA ILE A 11 33.14 -17.10 28.47
C ILE A 11 32.65 -17.17 27.02
N LEU A 12 32.02 -18.28 26.63
CA LEU A 12 31.44 -18.43 25.29
C LEU A 12 30.37 -17.36 25.02
N LEU A 13 29.48 -17.11 25.98
CA LEU A 13 28.44 -16.07 25.85
C LEU A 13 29.04 -14.67 25.74
N ILE A 14 30.08 -14.36 26.52
CA ILE A 14 30.77 -13.08 26.44
C ILE A 14 31.41 -12.90 25.06
N VAL A 15 32.06 -13.95 24.53
CA VAL A 15 32.67 -13.91 23.19
C VAL A 15 31.60 -13.70 22.11
N VAL A 16 30.47 -14.42 22.19
CA VAL A 16 29.35 -14.24 21.24
C VAL A 16 28.80 -12.81 21.31
N ALA A 17 28.54 -12.28 22.51
CA ALA A 17 28.02 -10.92 22.67
C ALA A 17 28.99 -9.86 22.11
N LEU A 18 30.29 -9.97 22.42
CA LEU A 18 31.30 -9.05 21.90
C LEU A 18 31.42 -9.15 20.38
N SER A 19 31.33 -10.35 19.80
CA SER A 19 31.35 -10.53 18.35
C SER A 19 30.15 -9.86 17.67
N GLN A 20 28.96 -9.97 18.25
CA GLN A 20 27.74 -9.34 17.72
C GLN A 20 27.83 -7.80 17.77
N ILE A 21 28.38 -7.24 18.84
CA ILE A 21 28.60 -5.79 18.97
C ILE A 21 29.61 -5.31 17.91
N LEU A 22 30.73 -6.01 17.75
CA LEU A 22 31.77 -5.64 16.77
C LEU A 22 31.26 -5.73 15.33
N ILE A 23 30.48 -6.77 15.01
CA ILE A 23 29.87 -6.92 13.69
C ILE A 23 28.88 -5.78 13.44
N THR A 24 28.00 -5.48 14.41
CA THR A 24 27.01 -4.40 14.33
C THR A 24 27.65 -3.03 14.15
N GLN A 25 28.77 -2.75 14.84
CA GLN A 25 29.45 -1.45 14.76
C GLN A 25 30.28 -1.28 13.48
N ARG A 26 30.88 -2.36 12.95
CA ARG A 26 31.71 -2.28 11.73
C ARG A 26 30.93 -2.46 10.44
N GLN A 27 29.87 -3.26 10.47
CA GLN A 27 28.94 -3.41 9.35
C GLN A 27 27.77 -2.49 9.62
N GLY A 28 27.91 -1.19 9.30
CA GLY A 28 26.88 -0.16 9.40
C GLY A 28 25.65 -0.38 8.49
N PHE A 29 25.22 -1.62 8.33
CA PHE A 29 24.17 -2.10 7.42
C PHE A 29 23.00 -2.75 8.15
N LEU A 30 22.85 -2.52 9.45
CA LEU A 30 21.59 -2.82 10.15
C LEU A 30 20.62 -1.64 9.98
N THR A 31 20.31 -1.32 8.74
CA THR A 31 19.06 -0.61 8.44
C THR A 31 17.90 -1.54 8.78
N PRO A 32 16.72 -1.00 9.14
CA PRO A 32 15.50 -1.77 9.43
C PRO A 32 15.11 -2.79 8.34
N ALA A 33 15.73 -2.70 7.16
CA ALA A 33 15.51 -3.56 6.01
C ALA A 33 16.20 -4.94 6.05
N LYS A 34 17.15 -5.21 6.96
CA LYS A 34 17.99 -6.45 6.86
C LYS A 34 18.06 -7.40 8.06
N GLY A 35 17.06 -7.38 8.95
CA GLY A 35 16.72 -8.58 9.72
C GLY A 35 17.58 -8.88 10.95
N GLY A 36 17.53 -7.99 11.95
CA GLY A 36 17.59 -8.44 13.35
C GLY A 36 16.21 -8.97 13.71
N GLY A 37 16.10 -10.27 14.01
CA GLY A 37 14.85 -11.02 14.17
C GLY A 37 13.74 -10.28 14.93
N PHE A 38 12.49 -10.55 14.52
CA PHE A 38 11.19 -10.01 15.00
C PHE A 38 10.43 -8.99 14.12
N GLY A 39 10.71 -8.91 12.81
CA GLY A 39 9.90 -8.10 11.88
C GLY A 39 9.76 -8.70 10.48
N MET A 40 9.30 -9.94 10.39
CA MET A 40 8.94 -10.66 9.15
C MET A 40 7.94 -9.83 8.32
N PHE A 41 8.18 -9.71 7.01
CA PHE A 41 7.24 -9.22 5.97
C PHE A 41 6.83 -7.73 5.96
N SER A 42 7.78 -6.82 5.81
CA SER A 42 7.47 -5.55 5.13
C SER A 42 7.58 -5.77 3.61
N THR A 43 6.56 -6.37 3.00
CA THR A 43 6.34 -6.15 1.58
C THR A 43 6.15 -4.64 1.43
N VAL A 44 7.11 -3.96 0.79
CA VAL A 44 7.11 -2.50 0.55
C VAL A 44 5.81 -2.04 -0.15
N ASP A 45 5.09 -2.99 -0.74
CA ASP A 45 3.77 -2.82 -1.32
C ASP A 45 2.65 -3.29 -0.38
N LYS A 46 2.32 -2.48 0.63
CA LYS A 46 1.11 -2.67 1.42
C LYS A 46 -0.09 -2.10 0.68
N LEU A 47 -1.26 -2.74 0.81
CA LEU A 47 -2.52 -2.22 0.25
C LEU A 47 -2.77 -0.76 0.65
N ASN A 48 -2.45 -0.42 1.89
CA ASN A 48 -2.63 0.92 2.44
C ASN A 48 -1.78 1.99 1.76
N ASN A 49 -0.67 1.60 1.12
CA ASN A 49 0.17 2.50 0.33
C ASN A 49 -0.41 2.76 -1.06
N ARG A 50 -1.52 2.13 -1.45
CA ARG A 50 -2.17 2.41 -2.74
C ARG A 50 -3.39 3.29 -2.53
N VAL A 51 -3.63 4.26 -3.40
CA VAL A 51 -4.76 5.18 -3.33
C VAL A 51 -5.50 5.13 -4.66
N ILE A 52 -6.80 4.86 -4.60
CA ILE A 52 -7.68 4.95 -5.77
C ILE A 52 -8.26 6.37 -5.81
N SER A 53 -8.09 7.06 -6.93
CA SER A 53 -8.75 8.33 -7.22
C SER A 53 -9.72 8.15 -8.37
N VAL A 54 -10.95 8.63 -8.19
CA VAL A 54 -11.99 8.58 -9.22
C VAL A 54 -12.28 10.01 -9.70
N TYR A 55 -12.35 10.19 -11.00
CA TYR A 55 -12.67 11.46 -11.63
C TYR A 55 -13.83 11.30 -12.61
N GLY A 56 -14.77 12.24 -12.58
CA GLY A 56 -15.81 12.36 -13.59
C GLY A 56 -15.33 13.27 -14.73
N LEU A 57 -15.52 12.81 -15.97
CA LEU A 57 -15.27 13.60 -17.17
C LEU A 57 -16.58 14.24 -17.66
N PHE A 58 -16.62 15.57 -17.59
CA PHE A 58 -17.74 16.43 -18.01
C PHE A 58 -17.28 17.26 -19.22
N GLY A 59 -17.38 16.69 -20.42
CA GLY A 59 -16.72 17.26 -21.60
C GLY A 59 -15.20 17.29 -21.40
N GLU A 60 -14.60 18.46 -21.52
CA GLU A 60 -13.15 18.67 -21.31
C GLU A 60 -12.74 18.77 -19.83
N LYS A 61 -13.71 18.89 -18.91
CA LYS A 61 -13.40 19.07 -17.48
C LYS A 61 -13.28 17.72 -16.76
N LYS A 62 -12.15 17.52 -16.08
CA LYS A 62 -11.90 16.39 -15.18
C LYS A 62 -12.11 16.82 -13.72
N VAL A 63 -13.16 16.31 -13.09
CA VAL A 63 -13.53 16.66 -11.70
C VAL A 63 -13.32 15.46 -10.78
N LYS A 64 -12.57 15.62 -9.69
CA LYS A 64 -12.37 14.54 -8.71
C LYS A 64 -13.67 14.27 -7.96
N ILE A 65 -14.14 13.02 -8.02
CA ILE A 65 -15.32 12.58 -7.28
C ILE A 65 -14.85 12.16 -5.88
N ARG A 66 -15.37 12.83 -4.85
CA ARG A 66 -15.19 12.38 -3.47
C ARG A 66 -16.16 11.25 -3.19
N ILE A 67 -15.62 10.10 -2.82
CA ILE A 67 -16.40 8.94 -2.39
C ILE A 67 -16.17 8.82 -0.89
N ASP A 68 -17.22 8.96 -0.10
CA ASP A 68 -17.15 8.78 1.34
C ASP A 68 -17.22 7.28 1.67
N PRO A 69 -16.18 6.68 2.29
CA PRO A 69 -16.20 5.28 2.70
C PRO A 69 -17.26 4.98 3.77
N SER A 70 -17.76 6.02 4.44
CA SER A 70 -18.77 5.92 5.51
C SER A 70 -20.19 5.81 4.98
N ASP A 71 -20.43 6.04 3.68
CA ASP A 71 -21.75 5.89 3.07
C ASP A 71 -22.17 4.40 3.10
N PRO A 72 -23.34 4.05 3.67
CA PRO A 72 -23.84 2.67 3.70
C PRO A 72 -23.94 2.01 2.32
N SER A 73 -24.18 2.82 1.28
CA SER A 73 -24.24 2.38 -0.11
C SER A 73 -22.88 1.89 -0.61
N PHE A 74 -21.80 2.49 -0.13
CA PHE A 74 -20.42 2.14 -0.46
C PHE A 74 -20.04 0.77 0.13
N GLN A 75 -20.27 0.57 1.43
CA GLN A 75 -19.92 -0.69 2.11
C GLN A 75 -20.63 -1.91 1.52
N LYS A 76 -21.93 -1.78 1.21
CA LYS A 76 -22.74 -2.93 0.76
C LYS A 76 -22.38 -3.42 -0.65
N ASN A 77 -22.02 -2.50 -1.55
CA ASN A 77 -21.94 -2.81 -2.98
C ASN A 77 -20.52 -2.66 -3.59
N PHE A 78 -19.61 -1.94 -2.93
CA PHE A 78 -18.37 -1.48 -3.55
C PHE A 78 -17.11 -1.95 -2.84
N ASP A 79 -17.16 -2.16 -1.52
CA ASP A 79 -15.97 -2.40 -0.70
C ASP A 79 -15.08 -3.54 -1.22
N LYS A 80 -15.68 -4.71 -1.54
CA LYS A 80 -14.93 -5.85 -2.11
C LYS A 80 -14.27 -5.54 -3.46
N LYS A 81 -14.97 -4.82 -4.36
CA LYS A 81 -14.44 -4.44 -5.68
C LYS A 81 -13.36 -3.37 -5.55
N TRP A 82 -13.55 -2.42 -4.63
CA TRP A 82 -12.59 -1.39 -4.30
C TRP A 82 -11.29 -1.99 -3.76
N GLN A 83 -11.39 -2.89 -2.78
CA GLN A 83 -10.24 -3.60 -2.22
C GLN A 83 -9.51 -4.42 -3.28
N ARG A 84 -10.22 -5.14 -4.15
CA ARG A 84 -9.61 -5.91 -5.25
C ARG A 84 -8.90 -5.03 -6.27
N ALA A 85 -9.52 -3.94 -6.73
CA ALA A 85 -8.89 -2.99 -7.65
C ALA A 85 -7.66 -2.31 -7.02
N ARG A 86 -7.68 -2.09 -5.70
CA ARG A 86 -6.54 -1.56 -4.94
C ARG A 86 -5.41 -2.59 -4.83
N ALA A 87 -5.76 -3.84 -4.53
CA ALA A 87 -4.83 -4.96 -4.38
C ALA A 87 -4.17 -5.37 -5.70
N TYR A 88 -4.94 -5.39 -6.77
CA TYR A 88 -4.55 -5.86 -8.08
C TYR A 88 -5.20 -4.99 -9.16
N PRO A 89 -4.54 -3.87 -9.53
CA PRO A 89 -5.09 -2.88 -10.45
C PRO A 89 -4.96 -3.36 -11.90
N SER A 90 -5.69 -4.42 -12.26
CA SER A 90 -5.88 -4.84 -13.64
C SER A 90 -7.07 -4.12 -14.27
N ASP A 91 -7.08 -4.01 -15.59
CA ASP A 91 -8.14 -3.34 -16.33
C ASP A 91 -9.51 -3.99 -16.07
N GLU A 92 -9.56 -5.31 -15.91
CA GLU A 92 -10.77 -6.05 -15.54
C GLU A 92 -11.34 -5.58 -14.20
N HIS A 93 -10.49 -5.43 -13.17
CA HIS A 93 -10.92 -4.97 -11.86
C HIS A 93 -11.30 -3.50 -11.85
N LEU A 94 -10.57 -2.65 -12.59
CA LEU A 94 -10.91 -1.23 -12.74
C LEU A 94 -12.22 -1.04 -13.48
N LEU A 95 -12.50 -1.86 -14.49
CA LEU A 95 -13.76 -1.86 -15.22
C LEU A 95 -14.92 -2.36 -14.35
N ALA A 96 -14.71 -3.43 -13.57
CA ALA A 96 -15.70 -3.92 -12.61
C ALA A 96 -16.01 -2.89 -11.52
N LEU A 97 -15.00 -2.14 -11.07
CA LEU A 97 -15.16 -1.03 -10.14
C LEU A 97 -15.92 0.13 -10.80
N GLY A 98 -15.55 0.53 -12.02
CA GLY A 98 -16.24 1.60 -12.76
C GLY A 98 -17.72 1.31 -13.02
N LYS A 99 -18.05 0.07 -13.39
CA LYS A 99 -19.45 -0.39 -13.51
C LYS A 99 -20.21 -0.29 -12.20
N ALA A 100 -19.57 -0.66 -11.09
CA ALA A 100 -20.19 -0.49 -9.78
C ALA A 100 -20.45 1.00 -9.52
N LEU A 101 -19.44 1.87 -9.74
CA LEU A 101 -19.50 3.33 -9.51
C LEU A 101 -20.59 4.01 -10.35
N GLY A 102 -20.94 3.44 -11.50
CA GLY A 102 -22.11 3.83 -12.30
C GLY A 102 -23.44 3.86 -11.55
N ASN A 103 -23.56 3.11 -10.45
CA ASN A 103 -24.78 3.01 -9.64
C ASN A 103 -24.85 4.02 -8.49
N LEU A 104 -23.81 4.82 -8.27
CA LEU A 104 -23.85 5.88 -7.26
C LEU A 104 -24.76 7.01 -7.71
N LYS A 105 -25.52 7.56 -6.75
CA LYS A 105 -26.26 8.82 -6.94
C LYS A 105 -25.27 9.97 -6.93
N LEU A 106 -24.74 10.31 -8.09
CA LEU A 106 -23.90 11.49 -8.28
C LEU A 106 -24.79 12.71 -8.57
N SER A 107 -24.40 13.86 -8.01
CA SER A 107 -25.07 15.15 -8.25
C SER A 107 -25.06 15.55 -9.73
N GLN A 108 -24.01 15.13 -10.46
CA GLN A 108 -23.88 15.30 -11.90
C GLN A 108 -23.48 13.98 -12.53
N THR A 109 -24.08 13.62 -13.67
CA THR A 109 -23.75 12.38 -14.40
C THR A 109 -22.56 12.64 -15.33
N PRO A 110 -21.36 12.12 -15.02
CA PRO A 110 -20.24 12.26 -15.93
C PRO A 110 -20.47 11.43 -17.19
N THR A 111 -19.78 11.78 -18.28
CA THR A 111 -19.81 11.00 -19.52
C THR A 111 -18.98 9.73 -19.34
N HIS A 112 -17.83 9.88 -18.69
CA HIS A 112 -16.86 8.81 -18.42
C HIS A 112 -16.32 8.96 -16.99
N LEU A 113 -16.01 7.83 -16.37
CA LEU A 113 -15.28 7.74 -15.12
C LEU A 113 -13.83 7.40 -15.43
N PHE A 114 -12.92 8.29 -15.03
CA PHE A 114 -11.49 8.01 -15.05
C PHE A 114 -11.07 7.53 -13.66
N ILE A 115 -10.63 6.29 -13.57
CA ILE A 115 -10.20 5.65 -12.33
C ILE A 115 -8.69 5.49 -12.39
N GLU A 116 -8.00 6.00 -11.38
CA GLU A 116 -6.55 5.98 -11.28
C GLU A 116 -6.12 5.35 -9.97
N VAL A 117 -5.15 4.45 -10.02
CA VAL A 117 -4.53 3.84 -8.84
C VAL A 117 -3.10 4.34 -8.75
N LYS A 118 -2.79 5.02 -7.64
CA LYS A 118 -1.44 5.51 -7.33
C LYS A 118 -0.86 4.72 -6.16
N LYS A 119 0.45 4.56 -6.14
CA LYS A 119 1.20 4.03 -5.02
C LYS A 119 1.94 5.18 -4.35
N CYS A 120 1.72 5.34 -3.05
CA CYS A 120 2.46 6.22 -2.18
C CYS A 120 3.84 5.62 -1.93
N HIS A 121 4.87 6.41 -2.23
CA HIS A 121 6.23 6.14 -1.83
C HIS A 121 6.64 7.24 -0.86
N PHE A 122 7.08 6.84 0.34
CA PHE A 122 7.60 7.80 1.31
C PHE A 122 9.10 7.95 1.09
N ASP A 123 9.52 9.12 0.63
CA ASP A 123 10.93 9.47 0.53
C ASP A 123 11.41 9.92 1.92
N SER A 124 12.17 9.04 2.58
CA SER A 124 12.69 9.28 3.94
C SER A 124 13.73 10.39 3.99
N GLU A 125 14.41 10.70 2.89
CA GLU A 125 15.44 11.75 2.85
C GLU A 125 14.80 13.14 2.79
N LYS A 126 13.68 13.26 2.07
CA LYS A 126 12.97 14.54 1.90
C LYS A 126 11.80 14.71 2.87
N ALA A 127 11.41 13.65 3.57
CA ALA A 127 10.18 13.60 4.36
C ALA A 127 8.92 13.96 3.54
N VAL A 128 8.90 13.62 2.25
CA VAL A 128 7.80 13.90 1.31
C VAL A 128 7.15 12.59 0.85
N VAL A 129 5.82 12.62 0.66
CA VAL A 129 5.08 11.52 0.03
C VAL A 129 5.04 11.76 -1.47
N ASP A 130 5.67 10.88 -2.23
CA ASP A 130 5.55 10.83 -3.68
C ASP A 130 4.43 9.85 -4.09
N TYR A 131 3.79 10.11 -5.22
CA TYR A 131 2.71 9.30 -5.76
C TYR A 131 3.05 8.83 -7.16
N GLN A 132 3.34 7.55 -7.29
CA GLN A 132 3.59 6.92 -8.59
C GLN A 132 2.31 6.29 -9.12
N GLN A 133 1.94 6.59 -10.37
CA GLN A 133 0.80 5.94 -11.01
C GLN A 133 1.11 4.46 -11.28
N VAL A 134 0.20 3.57 -10.87
CA VAL A 134 0.32 2.13 -11.08
C VAL A 134 -0.49 1.69 -12.29
N ASN A 135 -1.77 2.09 -12.35
CA ASN A 135 -2.62 1.87 -13.51
C ASN A 135 -3.75 2.92 -13.54
N SER A 136 -4.35 3.13 -14.71
CA SER A 136 -5.51 3.99 -14.89
C SER A 136 -6.40 3.46 -16.01
N LEU A 137 -7.71 3.59 -15.85
CA LEU A 137 -8.68 3.21 -16.87
C LEU A 137 -9.79 4.25 -16.98
N SER A 138 -10.18 4.56 -18.21
CA SER A 138 -11.39 5.33 -18.51
C SER A 138 -12.54 4.37 -18.81
N VAL A 139 -13.63 4.47 -18.06
CA VAL A 139 -14.81 3.61 -18.17
C VAL A 139 -16.01 4.48 -18.52
N PRO A 140 -16.82 4.13 -19.53
CA PRO A 140 -18.04 4.88 -19.83
C PRO A 140 -19.00 4.83 -18.64
N PHE A 141 -19.57 5.98 -18.26
CA PHE A 141 -20.52 6.04 -17.16
C PHE A 141 -21.87 5.51 -17.64
N ARG A 142 -22.23 4.30 -17.21
CA ARG A 142 -23.54 3.71 -17.50
C ARG A 142 -24.20 3.34 -16.17
N LYS A 143 -25.38 3.90 -15.90
CA LYS A 143 -26.23 3.38 -14.82
C LYS A 143 -26.54 1.93 -15.16
N SER A 144 -26.21 0.99 -14.26
CA SER A 144 -26.74 -0.35 -14.39
C SER A 144 -28.25 -0.25 -14.28
N LYS A 145 -28.97 -0.75 -15.29
CA LYS A 145 -30.40 -1.02 -15.17
C LYS A 145 -30.62 -2.03 -14.05
#